data_AF-A0AAD4VQF3-F1
#
_entry.id   AF-A0AAD4VQF3-F1
#
_cell.length_a   1.000
_cell.length_b   1.000
_cell.length_c   1.000
_cell.angle_alpha   90.00
_cell.angle_beta   90.00
_cell.angle_gamma   90.00
#
_symmetry.space_group_name_H-M   'P 1'
#
loop_
_entity.id
_entity.type
_entity.pdbx_description
1 polymer ?
#
loop_
_entity_poly.entity_id
_entity_poly.type
_entity_poly.pdbx_seq_one_letter_code
_entity_poly.pdbx_strand_id
1 'polypeptide(L)'
;MSVSHETQKRIMSELKFLNWSSYGKFSNESHQLATQKLEAELQNWRACIAEYVSSQMSYIEALHGWLPKFVTPETESYTGAWFSLRPSKVNMILSLEICHNWLVCLDKLPDKDVTCAMKSFGKDVQALMVQQGKEHQQKRKVDGLARKYPRKVLALK
;
A
#
# COMPACT_ATOMS: atom_id res chain seq x y z
N MET A 1 56.65 10.60 -1.35
CA MET A 1 55.32 10.05 -1.05
C MET A 1 54.36 10.57 -2.11
N SER A 2 53.69 9.70 -2.88
CA SER A 2 53.05 10.12 -4.14
C SER A 2 51.80 10.97 -3.91
N VAL A 3 51.61 11.97 -4.76
CA VAL A 3 50.48 12.92 -4.75
C VAL A 3 49.12 12.21 -4.66
N SER A 4 48.99 11.03 -5.29
CA SER A 4 47.80 10.18 -5.20
C SER A 4 47.41 9.80 -3.77
N HIS A 5 48.40 9.54 -2.91
CA HIS A 5 48.16 9.17 -1.52
C HIS A 5 47.64 10.36 -0.69
N GLU A 6 48.12 11.57 -0.99
CA GLU A 6 47.60 12.78 -0.36
C GLU A 6 46.20 13.14 -0.86
N THR A 7 45.94 12.98 -2.15
CA THR A 7 44.61 13.19 -2.74
C THR A 7 43.59 12.22 -2.14
N GLN A 8 43.91 10.93 -2.05
CA GLN A 8 43.04 9.96 -1.38
C GLN A 8 42.81 10.30 0.10
N LYS A 9 43.87 10.70 0.82
CA LYS A 9 43.77 11.06 2.23
C LYS A 9 42.88 12.30 2.45
N ARG A 10 42.98 13.28 1.56
CA ARG A 10 42.15 14.49 1.57
C ARG A 10 40.68 14.17 1.29
N ILE A 11 40.38 13.40 0.24
CA ILE A 11 39.02 12.94 -0.07
C ILE A 11 38.44 12.19 1.13
N MET A 12 39.19 11.26 1.72
CA MET A 12 38.72 10.50 2.89
C MET A 12 38.47 11.38 4.12
N SER A 13 39.23 12.46 4.29
CA SER A 13 39.04 13.42 5.37
C SER A 13 37.82 14.32 5.15
N GLU A 14 37.56 14.73 3.92
CA GLU A 14 36.38 15.53 3.54
C GLU A 14 35.09 14.67 3.66
N LEU A 15 35.16 13.39 3.27
CA LEU A 15 34.09 12.42 3.44
C LEU A 15 33.73 12.13 4.92
N LYS A 16 34.65 12.36 5.88
CA LYS A 16 34.33 12.20 7.32
C LYS A 16 33.40 13.30 7.85
N PHE A 17 33.37 14.47 7.22
CA PHE A 17 32.49 15.57 7.60
C PHE A 17 31.10 15.46 6.97
N LEU A 18 31.00 14.76 5.84
CA LEU A 18 29.74 14.20 5.41
C LEU A 18 29.35 13.15 6.44
N ASN A 19 28.33 13.47 7.24
CA ASN A 19 27.81 12.67 8.34
C ASN A 19 27.12 11.39 7.81
N TRP A 20 27.79 10.62 6.95
CA TRP A 20 27.31 9.36 6.37
C TRP A 20 27.12 8.28 7.46
N SER A 21 27.69 8.47 8.66
CA SER A 21 27.41 7.57 9.79
C SER A 21 25.93 7.56 10.19
N SER A 22 25.15 8.60 9.84
CA SER A 22 23.71 8.69 10.06
C SER A 22 22.89 8.04 8.92
N TYR A 23 23.38 8.12 7.68
CA TYR A 23 22.67 7.62 6.51
C TYR A 23 23.03 6.14 6.26
N GLY A 24 22.20 5.22 6.77
CA GLY A 24 22.15 3.85 6.28
C GLY A 24 23.02 2.81 7.00
N LYS A 25 23.42 3.00 8.26
CA LYS A 25 24.20 1.96 8.97
C LYS A 25 23.34 0.94 9.73
N PHE A 26 22.18 1.35 10.26
CA PHE A 26 21.26 0.48 11.01
C PHE A 26 19.83 1.02 10.94
N SER A 27 18.84 0.13 10.90
CA SER A 27 17.45 0.47 11.20
C SER A 27 17.30 1.16 12.56
N ASN A 28 16.48 2.20 12.64
CA ASN A 28 16.13 2.88 13.89
C ASN A 28 14.71 2.49 14.35
N GLU A 29 14.29 2.96 15.52
CA GLU A 29 12.97 2.64 16.09
C GLU A 29 11.81 3.19 15.23
N SER A 30 12.00 4.31 14.55
CA SER A 30 11.00 4.86 13.61
C SER A 30 10.79 3.92 12.42
N HIS A 31 11.86 3.38 11.84
CA HIS A 31 11.77 2.39 10.75
C HIS A 31 11.05 1.12 11.21
N GLN A 32 11.34 0.63 12.42
CA GLN A 32 10.64 -0.54 12.98
C GLN A 32 9.15 -0.30 13.18
N LEU A 33 8.79 0.86 13.75
CA LEU A 33 7.39 1.24 13.93
C LEU A 33 6.66 1.39 12.59
N ALA A 34 7.31 2.00 11.59
CA ALA A 34 6.76 2.12 10.25
C ALA A 34 6.52 0.75 9.60
N THR A 35 7.47 -0.18 9.74
CA THR A 35 7.33 -1.54 9.20
C THR A 35 6.24 -2.34 9.92
N GLN A 36 6.09 -2.20 11.24
CA GLN A 36 4.98 -2.81 11.98
C GLN A 36 3.61 -2.27 11.53
N LYS A 37 3.49 -0.95 11.37
CA LYS A 37 2.26 -0.33 10.84
C LYS A 37 1.95 -0.83 9.44
N LEU A 38 2.97 -0.92 8.57
CA LEU A 38 2.81 -1.46 7.23
C LEU A 38 2.32 -2.90 7.24
N GLU A 39 2.87 -3.76 8.11
CA GLU A 39 2.40 -5.15 8.26
C GLU A 39 0.92 -5.19 8.66
N ALA A 40 0.52 -4.40 9.66
CA ALA A 40 -0.86 -4.36 10.14
C ALA A 40 -1.83 -3.90 9.05
N GLU A 41 -1.52 -2.79 8.37
CA GLU A 41 -2.37 -2.28 7.28
C GLU A 41 -2.45 -3.25 6.11
N LEU A 42 -1.33 -3.92 5.77
CA LEU A 42 -1.32 -4.91 4.69
C LEU A 42 -2.23 -6.11 5.00
N GLN A 43 -2.23 -6.59 6.25
CA GLN A 43 -3.15 -7.66 6.66
C GLN A 43 -4.61 -7.18 6.62
N ASN A 44 -4.87 -5.96 7.08
CA ASN A 44 -6.20 -5.35 7.05
C ASN A 44 -6.73 -5.25 5.61
N TRP A 45 -5.96 -4.62 4.71
CA TRP A 45 -6.35 -4.51 3.30
C TRP A 45 -6.53 -5.87 2.63
N ARG A 46 -5.65 -6.84 2.94
CA ARG A 46 -5.77 -8.20 2.40
C ARG A 46 -7.03 -8.92 2.87
N ALA A 47 -7.46 -8.69 4.12
CA ALA A 47 -8.70 -9.24 4.64
C ALA A 47 -9.94 -8.60 4.00
N CYS A 48 -9.89 -7.29 3.73
CA CYS A 48 -11.05 -6.53 3.28
C CYS A 48 -11.23 -6.47 1.76
N ILE A 49 -10.18 -6.62 0.95
CA ILE A 49 -10.29 -6.32 -0.50
C ILE A 49 -11.23 -7.27 -1.24
N ALA A 50 -11.14 -8.58 -0.98
CA ALA A 50 -12.01 -9.56 -1.62
C ALA A 50 -13.47 -9.39 -1.17
N GLU A 51 -13.67 -9.13 0.13
CA GLU A 51 -15.00 -8.87 0.70
C GLU A 51 -15.60 -7.58 0.13
N TYR A 52 -14.80 -6.52 -0.02
CA TYR A 52 -15.22 -5.27 -0.64
C TYR A 52 -15.65 -5.48 -2.08
N VAL A 53 -14.84 -6.14 -2.91
CA VAL A 53 -15.18 -6.44 -4.32
C VAL A 53 -16.46 -7.26 -4.40
N SER A 54 -16.57 -8.33 -3.61
CA SER A 54 -17.77 -9.18 -3.55
C SER A 54 -19.01 -8.40 -3.12
N SER A 55 -18.87 -7.48 -2.16
CA SER A 55 -19.98 -6.63 -1.68
C SER A 55 -20.43 -5.64 -2.75
N GLN A 56 -19.49 -5.00 -3.46
CA GLN A 56 -19.82 -4.11 -4.58
C GLN A 56 -20.54 -4.88 -5.69
N MET A 57 -20.05 -6.07 -6.05
CA MET A 57 -20.66 -6.91 -7.07
C MET A 57 -22.10 -7.29 -6.68
N SER A 58 -22.30 -7.81 -5.46
CA SER A 58 -23.63 -8.20 -4.97
C SER A 58 -24.61 -7.02 -4.92
N TYR A 59 -24.14 -5.84 -4.53
CA TYR A 59 -24.96 -4.63 -4.49
C TYR A 59 -25.42 -4.21 -5.90
N ILE A 60 -24.50 -4.21 -6.87
CA ILE A 60 -24.83 -3.80 -8.24
C ILE A 60 -25.68 -4.86 -8.94
N GLU A 61 -25.47 -6.15 -8.67
CA GLU A 61 -26.36 -7.22 -9.15
C GLU A 61 -27.79 -7.04 -8.64
N ALA A 62 -27.95 -6.72 -7.34
CA ALA A 62 -29.24 -6.42 -6.75
C ALA A 62 -29.91 -5.19 -7.41
N LEU A 63 -29.15 -4.12 -7.63
CA LEU A 63 -29.64 -2.93 -8.34
C LEU A 63 -30.03 -3.25 -9.79
N HIS A 64 -29.17 -3.96 -10.51
CA HIS A 64 -29.40 -4.35 -11.90
C HIS A 64 -30.65 -5.24 -12.04
N GLY A 65 -30.92 -6.12 -11.07
CA GLY A 65 -32.15 -6.92 -11.05
C GLY A 65 -33.40 -6.17 -10.56
N TRP A 66 -33.23 -5.07 -9.82
CA TRP A 66 -34.34 -4.28 -9.28
C TRP A 66 -34.80 -3.19 -10.24
N LEU A 67 -33.88 -2.52 -10.94
CA LEU A 67 -34.16 -1.43 -11.87
C LEU A 67 -35.21 -1.81 -12.94
N PRO A 68 -35.15 -2.96 -13.64
CA PRO A 68 -36.12 -3.29 -14.70
C PRO A 68 -37.56 -3.34 -14.20
N LYS A 69 -37.78 -3.56 -12.89
CA LYS A 69 -39.13 -3.63 -12.28
C LYS A 69 -39.86 -2.29 -12.28
N PHE A 70 -39.14 -1.18 -12.47
CA PHE A 70 -39.74 0.15 -12.64
C PHE A 70 -39.99 0.51 -14.11
N VAL A 71 -39.54 -0.32 -15.05
CA VAL A 71 -39.89 -0.21 -16.47
C VAL A 71 -41.18 -1.00 -16.65
N THR A 72 -42.33 -0.33 -16.48
CA THR A 72 -43.65 -0.95 -16.68
C THR A 72 -43.76 -1.50 -18.12
N PRO A 73 -44.28 -2.73 -18.32
CA PRO A 73 -44.75 -3.16 -19.63
C PRO A 73 -45.89 -2.22 -20.02
N GLU A 74 -45.82 -1.64 -21.21
CA GLU A 74 -46.90 -0.83 -21.76
C GLU A 74 -48.15 -1.71 -21.91
N THR A 75 -49.09 -1.61 -20.96
CA THR A 75 -50.47 -2.00 -21.26
C THR A 75 -51.01 -0.95 -22.21
N GLU A 76 -51.10 -1.35 -23.48
CA GLU A 76 -51.75 -0.67 -24.58
C GLU A 76 -52.97 0.13 -24.11
N SER A 77 -52.86 1.44 -24.12
CA SER A 77 -54.02 2.32 -24.23
C SER A 77 -53.61 3.58 -24.98
N TYR A 78 -53.91 3.52 -26.28
CA TYR A 78 -53.92 4.64 -27.21
C TYR A 78 -54.45 5.91 -26.54
N THR A 79 -53.68 7.00 -26.59
CA THR A 79 -54.14 8.39 -26.87
C THR A 79 -53.04 9.41 -26.52
N GLY A 80 -52.52 10.09 -27.55
CA GLY A 80 -52.16 11.52 -27.56
C GLY A 80 -51.11 12.11 -26.60
N ALA A 81 -50.59 11.40 -25.61
CA ALA A 81 -49.79 11.98 -24.52
C ALA A 81 -48.29 11.64 -24.57
N TRP A 82 -47.74 11.32 -25.73
CA TRP A 82 -46.36 10.81 -25.88
C TRP A 82 -45.25 11.84 -25.58
N PHE A 83 -45.57 13.11 -25.31
CA PHE A 83 -44.58 14.13 -24.96
C PHE A 83 -44.30 14.28 -23.45
N SER A 84 -44.92 13.47 -22.59
CA SER A 84 -44.84 13.63 -21.13
C SER A 84 -44.09 12.52 -20.38
N LEU A 85 -43.64 11.44 -21.03
CA LEU A 85 -42.75 10.41 -20.43
C LEU A 85 -41.27 10.85 -20.37
N ARG A 86 -41.10 12.14 -20.09
CA ARG A 86 -39.90 12.98 -19.94
C ARG A 86 -38.89 12.38 -18.92
N PRO A 87 -37.57 12.55 -19.14
CA PRO A 87 -36.39 12.08 -18.39
C PRO A 87 -36.32 10.72 -17.67
N SER A 88 -37.36 10.28 -16.97
CA SER A 88 -37.28 9.15 -16.03
C SER A 88 -36.96 7.82 -16.71
N LYS A 89 -37.63 7.48 -17.82
CA LYS A 89 -37.36 6.26 -18.58
C LYS A 89 -35.95 6.24 -19.18
N VAL A 90 -35.48 7.37 -19.73
CA VAL A 90 -34.13 7.52 -20.29
C VAL A 90 -33.08 7.38 -19.19
N ASN A 91 -33.28 8.05 -18.06
CA ASN A 91 -32.39 7.95 -16.91
C ASN A 91 -32.32 6.51 -16.37
N MET A 92 -33.42 5.77 -16.37
CA MET A 92 -33.43 4.36 -15.97
C MET A 92 -32.67 3.44 -16.92
N ILE A 93 -32.84 3.61 -18.23
CA ILE A 93 -32.10 2.82 -19.23
C ILE A 93 -30.61 3.10 -19.11
N LEU A 94 -30.22 4.38 -18.98
CA LEU A 94 -28.84 4.78 -18.72
C LEU A 94 -28.32 4.17 -17.40
N SER A 95 -29.15 4.13 -16.35
CA SER A 95 -28.76 3.52 -15.06
C SER A 95 -28.53 2.01 -15.19
N LEU A 96 -29.36 1.31 -15.97
CA LEU A 96 -29.18 -0.12 -16.25
C LEU A 96 -27.89 -0.40 -17.01
N GLU A 97 -27.60 0.40 -18.03
CA GLU A 97 -26.38 0.28 -18.83
C GLU A 97 -25.13 0.61 -17.99
N ILE A 98 -25.22 1.59 -17.09
CA ILE A 98 -24.16 1.87 -16.10
C ILE A 98 -23.95 0.65 -15.19
N CYS A 99 -25.01 0.08 -14.61
CA CYS A 99 -24.91 -1.11 -13.75
C CYS A 99 -24.28 -2.29 -14.50
N HIS A 100 -24.69 -2.54 -15.75
CA HIS A 100 -24.11 -3.59 -16.58
C HIS A 100 -22.62 -3.38 -16.81
N ASN A 101 -22.23 -2.16 -17.23
CA ASN A 101 -20.82 -1.82 -17.44
C ASN A 101 -19.99 -1.94 -16.17
N TRP A 102 -20.54 -1.55 -15.02
CA TRP A 102 -19.87 -1.72 -13.72
C TRP A 102 -19.68 -3.19 -13.37
N LEU A 103 -20.68 -4.05 -13.58
CA LEU A 103 -20.52 -5.49 -13.36
C LEU A 103 -19.43 -6.08 -14.25
N VAL A 104 -19.42 -5.72 -15.54
CA VAL A 104 -18.36 -6.15 -16.48
C VAL A 104 -16.98 -5.68 -16.03
N CYS A 105 -16.87 -4.48 -15.49
CA CYS A 105 -15.61 -3.97 -14.94
C CYS A 105 -15.19 -4.68 -13.65
N LEU A 106 -16.14 -4.92 -12.73
CA LEU A 106 -15.88 -5.59 -11.45
C LEU A 106 -15.47 -7.05 -11.66
N ASP A 107 -16.11 -7.76 -12.59
CA ASP A 107 -15.77 -9.15 -12.94
C ASP A 107 -14.35 -9.29 -13.52
N LYS A 108 -13.85 -8.22 -14.15
CA LYS A 108 -12.48 -8.16 -14.69
C LYS A 108 -11.44 -7.70 -13.67
N LEU A 109 -11.82 -7.37 -12.45
CA LEU A 109 -10.86 -6.92 -11.45
C LEU A 109 -9.90 -8.06 -11.07
N PRO A 110 -8.59 -7.77 -10.93
CA PRO A 110 -7.60 -8.77 -10.54
C PRO A 110 -7.57 -8.96 -9.01
N ASP A 111 -8.72 -9.07 -8.34
CA ASP A 111 -8.83 -9.13 -6.88
C ASP A 111 -8.02 -10.30 -6.28
N LYS A 112 -8.05 -11.46 -6.95
CA LYS A 112 -7.28 -12.67 -6.58
C LYS A 112 -5.78 -12.46 -6.73
N ASP A 113 -5.36 -11.87 -7.84
CA ASP A 113 -3.94 -11.60 -8.13
C ASP A 113 -3.39 -10.55 -7.16
N VAL A 114 -4.17 -9.50 -6.88
CA VAL A 114 -3.84 -8.50 -5.86
C VAL A 114 -3.72 -9.15 -4.49
N THR A 115 -4.67 -9.99 -4.08
CA THR A 115 -4.62 -10.71 -2.79
C THR A 115 -3.38 -11.62 -2.69
N CYS A 116 -2.99 -12.26 -3.80
CA CYS A 116 -1.79 -13.08 -3.89
C CYS A 116 -0.49 -12.25 -3.81
N ALA A 117 -0.44 -11.13 -4.54
CA ALA A 117 0.68 -10.20 -4.50
C ALA A 117 0.86 -9.60 -3.11
N MET A 118 -0.22 -9.21 -2.44
CA MET A 118 -0.20 -8.71 -1.06
C MET A 118 0.29 -9.77 -0.07
N LYS A 119 -0.13 -11.03 -0.24
CA LYS A 119 0.39 -12.14 0.57
C LYS A 119 1.90 -12.31 0.40
N SER A 120 2.39 -12.18 -0.84
CA SER A 120 3.82 -12.30 -1.16
C SER A 120 4.60 -11.12 -0.57
N PHE A 121 4.12 -9.89 -0.77
CA PHE A 121 4.69 -8.69 -0.18
C PHE A 121 4.72 -8.75 1.36
N GLY A 122 3.70 -9.36 1.99
CA GLY A 122 3.69 -9.57 3.44
C GLY A 122 4.86 -10.42 3.93
N LYS A 123 5.32 -11.40 3.14
CA LYS A 123 6.52 -12.17 3.47
C LYS A 123 7.78 -11.31 3.41
N ASP A 124 7.86 -10.41 2.45
CA ASP A 124 9.00 -9.49 2.31
C ASP A 124 9.03 -8.49 3.48
N VAL A 125 7.88 -7.99 3.91
CA VAL A 125 7.76 -7.14 5.11
C VAL A 125 8.21 -7.89 6.36
N GLN A 126 7.81 -9.15 6.52
CA GLN A 126 8.27 -9.99 7.64
C GLN A 126 9.78 -10.23 7.60
N ALA A 127 10.34 -10.50 6.42
CA ALA A 127 11.78 -10.65 6.25
C ALA A 127 12.53 -9.34 6.61
N LEU A 128 11.98 -8.18 6.22
CA LEU A 128 12.49 -6.88 6.58
C LEU A 128 12.48 -6.67 8.10
N MET A 129 11.40 -7.03 8.80
CA MET A 129 11.33 -6.93 10.27
C MET A 129 12.40 -7.76 10.97
N VAL A 130 12.64 -8.99 10.49
CA VAL A 130 13.73 -9.85 10.99
C VAL A 130 15.09 -9.17 10.78
N GLN A 131 15.31 -8.58 9.61
CA GLN A 131 16.55 -7.87 9.30
C GLN A 131 16.74 -6.62 10.18
N GLN A 132 15.70 -5.81 10.35
CA GLN A 132 15.71 -4.65 11.23
C GLN A 132 15.99 -5.02 12.70
N GLY A 133 15.50 -6.18 13.16
CA GLY A 133 15.81 -6.71 14.49
C GLY A 133 17.30 -7.01 14.67
N LYS A 134 17.93 -7.66 13.67
CA LYS A 134 19.38 -7.93 13.66
C LYS A 134 20.19 -6.63 13.67
N GLU A 135 19.81 -5.66 12.86
CA GLU A 135 20.47 -4.36 12.78
C GLU A 135 20.39 -3.58 14.09
N HIS A 136 19.24 -3.61 14.78
CA HIS A 136 19.09 -2.98 16.09
C HIS A 136 19.98 -3.62 17.15
N GLN A 137 20.10 -4.95 17.14
CA GLN A 137 21.02 -5.64 18.06
C GLN A 137 22.48 -5.29 17.77
N GLN A 138 22.86 -5.17 16.50
CA GLN A 138 24.21 -4.76 16.11
C GLN A 138 24.50 -3.31 16.51
N LYS A 139 23.52 -2.41 16.33
CA LYS A 139 23.61 -1.02 16.79
C LYS A 139 23.87 -0.95 18.29
N ARG A 140 23.11 -1.70 19.11
CA ARG A 140 23.33 -1.77 20.57
C ARG A 140 24.73 -2.23 20.95
N LYS A 141 25.31 -3.19 20.22
CA LYS A 141 26.70 -3.64 20.44
C LYS A 141 27.71 -2.53 20.11
N VAL A 142 27.54 -1.86 18.97
CA VAL A 142 28.40 -0.74 18.54
C VAL A 142 28.35 0.40 19.55
N ASP A 143 27.15 0.82 19.97
CA ASP A 143 26.96 1.88 20.95
C ASP A 143 27.58 1.50 22.32
N GLY A 144 27.46 0.23 22.71
CA GLY A 144 28.08 -0.29 23.93
C GLY A 144 29.62 -0.26 23.88
N LEU A 145 30.22 -0.59 22.74
CA LEU A 145 31.67 -0.50 22.53
C LEU A 145 32.15 0.96 22.49
N ALA A 146 31.42 1.83 21.79
CA ALA A 146 31.71 3.26 21.73
C ALA A 146 31.71 3.92 23.12
N ARG A 147 30.77 3.54 24.00
CA ARG A 147 30.73 4.00 25.40
C ARG A 147 31.88 3.48 26.28
N LYS A 148 32.50 2.34 25.92
CA LYS A 148 33.63 1.74 26.66
C LYS A 148 35.00 2.30 26.24
N TYR A 149 35.11 2.82 25.02
CA TYR A 149 36.37 3.32 24.45
C TYR A 149 36.99 4.51 25.23
N PRO A 150 36.24 5.53 25.69
CA PRO A 150 36.81 6.64 26.45
C PRO A 150 37.42 6.22 27.79
N ARG A 151 36.88 5.17 28.42
CA ARG A 151 37.35 4.69 29.73
C ARG A 151 38.71 4.01 29.64
N LYS A 152 39.02 3.37 28.52
CA LYS A 152 40.31 2.70 28.31
C LYS A 152 41.43 3.69 27.95
N VAL A 153 41.11 4.78 27.26
CA VAL A 153 42.09 5.83 26.94
C VAL A 153 42.48 6.63 28.18
N LEU A 154 41.57 6.82 29.14
CA LEU A 154 41.85 7.45 30.43
C LEU A 154 42.57 6.52 31.42
N ALA A 155 42.42 5.20 31.30
CA ALA A 155 43.11 4.22 32.15
C ALA A 155 44.55 3.90 31.69
N LEU A 156 44.98 4.43 30.55
CA LEU A 156 46.34 4.30 30.00
C LEU A 156 47.15 5.62 30.10
N LYS A 157 46.63 6.61 30.83
CA LYS A 157 47.31 7.84 31.23
C LYS A 157 47.58 7.80 32.73
#